data_AF-D4L2Q5-F1
#
_entry.id   AF-D4L2Q5-F1
#
_cell.length_a   1.000
_cell.length_b   1.000
_cell.length_c   1.000
_cell.angle_alpha   90.00
_cell.angle_beta   90.00
_cell.angle_gamma   90.00
#
_symmetry.space_group_name_H-M   'P 1'
#
loop_
_entity.id
_entity.type
_entity.pdbx_description
1 polymer ?
#
loop_
_entity_poly.entity_id
_entity_poly.type
_entity_poly.pdbx_seq_one_letter_code
_entity_poly.pdbx_strand_id
1 'polypeptide(L)'
;MVDIPMRSSAPVTRQTVLSINERKVEGAKTTRTITSINHTSSQAVSNASTPVSKPLPPLVHMVQKGQKTPLENSGKLTSIKACLGWNVKNPACDVDVSAFLLGSSGKVIGDSWFVFYGQTESPDHSTVFHADGGADREIISVDFTRLDPSVARIVFVLTINEAFEKNLNFGMLEDAYIRIMDPAGTELVSFKMDEYYTNVTSMMIGELYLHNGAWKFNAIGNGVAKDLAGLCSLYGVQVI
;
A
#
# COMPACT_ATOMS: atom_id res chain seq x y z
N MET A 1 40.04 7.91 -47.27
CA MET A 1 39.33 6.63 -47.39
C MET A 1 39.14 6.12 -45.97
N VAL A 2 37.94 6.28 -45.43
CA VAL A 2 37.55 5.74 -44.11
C VAL A 2 36.19 5.09 -44.31
N ASP A 3 36.16 3.77 -44.19
CA ASP A 3 34.99 2.93 -44.31
C ASP A 3 34.01 3.14 -43.15
N ILE A 4 32.76 3.46 -43.47
CA ILE A 4 31.64 3.37 -42.53
C ILE A 4 30.80 2.16 -42.96
N PRO A 5 30.74 1.08 -42.17
CA PRO A 5 29.90 -0.06 -42.53
C PRO A 5 28.42 0.30 -42.35
N MET A 6 27.68 0.22 -43.45
CA MET A 6 26.22 0.22 -43.51
C MET A 6 25.70 -0.99 -42.70
N ARG A 7 25.14 -0.75 -41.51
CA ARG A 7 24.27 -1.75 -40.87
C ARG A 7 22.92 -1.73 -41.57
N SER A 8 22.68 -2.77 -42.35
CA SER A 8 21.37 -3.19 -42.86
C SER A 8 20.34 -3.22 -41.73
N SER A 9 19.45 -2.23 -41.69
CA SER A 9 18.19 -2.32 -40.95
C SER A 9 17.25 -3.22 -41.75
N ALA A 10 17.12 -4.48 -41.31
CA ALA A 10 16.10 -5.40 -41.79
C ALA A 10 14.69 -4.76 -41.64
N PRO A 11 13.72 -5.10 -42.51
CA PRO A 11 12.39 -4.52 -42.47
C PRO A 11 11.71 -4.84 -41.14
N VAL A 12 11.22 -3.79 -40.48
CA VAL A 12 10.42 -3.87 -39.26
C VAL A 12 9.18 -4.71 -39.57
N THR A 13 9.18 -5.95 -39.08
CA THR A 13 8.10 -6.91 -39.30
C THR A 13 7.10 -6.84 -38.15
N ARG A 14 5.85 -7.26 -38.36
CA ARG A 14 4.79 -7.27 -37.31
C ARG A 14 5.26 -7.96 -36.01
N GLN A 15 6.09 -9.00 -36.13
CA GLN A 15 6.68 -9.70 -34.98
C GLN A 15 7.71 -8.85 -34.21
N THR A 16 8.50 -8.02 -34.88
CA THR A 16 9.48 -7.13 -34.23
C THR A 16 8.80 -5.99 -33.47
N VAL A 17 7.70 -5.44 -34.02
CA VAL A 17 6.89 -4.40 -33.35
C VAL A 17 6.22 -4.94 -32.08
N LEU A 18 5.74 -6.19 -32.10
CA LEU A 18 5.15 -6.83 -30.92
C LEU A 18 6.19 -7.04 -29.80
N SER A 19 7.41 -7.48 -30.13
CA SER A 19 8.48 -7.67 -29.13
C SER A 19 9.02 -6.37 -28.52
N ILE A 20 8.87 -5.23 -29.20
CA ILE A 20 9.29 -3.92 -28.72
C ILE A 20 8.24 -3.33 -27.75
N ASN A 21 6.95 -3.63 -27.97
CA ASN A 21 5.88 -3.22 -27.03
C ASN A 21 5.88 -4.02 -25.72
N GLU A 22 6.34 -5.28 -25.73
CA GLU A 22 6.42 -6.10 -24.50
C GLU A 22 7.56 -5.68 -23.55
N ARG A 23 8.55 -4.93 -24.02
CA ARG A 23 9.70 -4.50 -23.19
C ARG A 23 9.64 -3.06 -22.67
N LYS A 24 8.55 -2.31 -22.89
CA LYS A 24 8.55 -0.90 -22.45
C LYS A 24 7.24 -0.28 -21.97
N VAL A 25 6.17 -1.04 -21.77
CA VAL A 25 4.96 -0.50 -21.13
C VAL A 25 4.30 -1.58 -20.27
N GLU A 26 4.84 -1.86 -19.09
CA GLU A 26 3.96 -2.24 -17.98
C GLU A 26 3.23 -0.96 -17.55
N GLY A 27 2.20 -0.62 -18.33
CA GLY A 27 1.26 0.42 -17.97
C GLY A 27 0.41 -0.02 -16.78
N ALA A 28 -0.29 0.95 -16.18
CA ALA A 28 -1.22 0.75 -15.07
C ALA A 28 -2.04 -0.54 -15.21
N LYS A 29 -2.07 -1.37 -14.16
CA LYS A 29 -2.92 -2.57 -14.13
C LYS A 29 -4.40 -2.14 -14.15
N THR A 30 -5.07 -2.41 -15.27
CA THR A 30 -6.52 -2.18 -15.48
C THR A 30 -7.42 -3.09 -14.63
N THR A 31 -8.73 -2.89 -14.59
CA THR A 31 -9.73 -3.65 -13.78
C THR A 31 -9.76 -5.12 -13.97
N ARG A 32 -9.47 -5.55 -15.19
CA ARG A 32 -9.38 -6.98 -15.49
C ARG A 32 -8.32 -7.62 -14.59
N THR A 33 -7.36 -6.85 -14.09
CA THR A 33 -6.37 -7.26 -13.09
C THR A 33 -6.87 -7.06 -11.65
N ILE A 34 -7.62 -5.99 -11.31
CA ILE A 34 -8.10 -5.71 -9.93
C ILE A 34 -9.26 -6.63 -9.51
N THR A 35 -10.23 -6.91 -10.37
CA THR A 35 -11.28 -7.92 -10.07
C THR A 35 -10.69 -9.33 -10.04
N SER A 36 -9.68 -9.61 -10.86
CA SER A 36 -8.93 -10.86 -10.75
C SER A 36 -8.03 -10.89 -9.52
N ILE A 37 -7.59 -9.76 -8.96
CA ILE A 37 -6.76 -9.71 -7.75
C ILE A 37 -7.52 -10.30 -6.55
N ASN A 38 -8.82 -10.03 -6.42
CA ASN A 38 -9.67 -10.71 -5.44
C ASN A 38 -9.78 -12.24 -5.68
N HIS A 39 -9.42 -12.75 -6.86
CA HIS A 39 -9.60 -14.17 -7.24
C HIS A 39 -8.30 -14.94 -7.55
N THR A 40 -7.15 -14.29 -7.76
CA THR A 40 -5.93 -14.91 -8.36
C THR A 40 -4.78 -15.08 -7.36
N SER A 41 -4.92 -14.66 -6.11
CA SER A 41 -3.91 -14.88 -5.07
C SER A 41 -3.74 -16.37 -4.69
N SER A 42 -4.55 -17.27 -5.25
CA SER A 42 -4.42 -18.73 -5.05
C SER A 42 -3.24 -19.40 -5.77
N GLN A 43 -2.41 -18.70 -6.57
CA GLN A 43 -1.34 -19.36 -7.37
C GLN A 43 0.12 -18.98 -7.04
N ALA A 44 0.39 -18.28 -5.94
CA ALA A 44 1.73 -18.25 -5.35
C ALA A 44 1.82 -19.28 -4.20
N VAL A 45 2.16 -20.52 -4.55
CA VAL A 45 2.61 -21.62 -3.66
C VAL A 45 1.83 -21.74 -2.34
N SER A 46 0.73 -22.48 -2.37
CA SER A 46 0.00 -22.97 -1.20
C SER A 46 0.89 -23.91 -0.37
N ASN A 47 1.62 -23.37 0.60
CA ASN A 47 1.84 -24.04 1.87
C ASN A 47 0.94 -23.35 2.88
N ALA A 48 -0.20 -23.99 3.19
CA ALA A 48 -1.10 -23.54 4.25
C ALA A 48 -0.42 -23.71 5.61
N SER A 49 0.47 -22.79 5.96
CA SER A 49 0.81 -22.52 7.35
C SER A 49 -0.16 -21.48 7.86
N THR A 50 -0.90 -21.80 8.92
CA THR A 50 -1.59 -20.81 9.75
C THR A 50 -0.65 -19.62 9.98
N PRO A 51 -1.09 -18.36 9.78
CA PRO A 51 -0.23 -17.21 10.05
C PRO A 51 0.22 -17.31 11.50
N VAL A 52 1.52 -17.51 11.73
CA VAL A 52 2.05 -17.58 13.09
C VAL A 52 1.79 -16.22 13.73
N SER A 53 1.21 -16.25 14.93
CA SER A 53 1.04 -15.04 15.73
C SER A 53 2.41 -14.43 16.00
N LYS A 54 2.59 -13.16 15.65
CA LYS A 54 3.83 -12.42 15.93
C LYS A 54 3.62 -11.62 17.22
N PRO A 55 4.59 -11.60 18.16
CA PRO A 55 4.55 -10.67 19.29
C PRO A 55 4.46 -9.23 18.79
N LEU A 56 3.69 -8.38 19.48
CA LEU A 56 3.69 -6.95 19.15
C LEU A 56 5.10 -6.37 19.35
N PRO A 57 5.63 -5.60 18.38
CA PRO A 57 6.81 -4.80 18.63
C PRO A 57 6.49 -3.71 19.67
N PRO A 58 7.53 -3.10 20.28
CA PRO A 58 7.33 -1.90 21.09
C PRO A 58 6.66 -0.80 20.26
N LEU A 59 5.60 -0.21 20.84
CA LEU A 59 4.88 0.96 20.33
C LEU A 59 5.15 2.12 21.29
N VAL A 60 6.25 2.83 21.06
CA VAL A 60 6.87 3.77 22.02
C VAL A 60 6.14 5.11 22.06
N HIS A 61 5.66 5.60 20.93
CA HIS A 61 4.99 6.88 20.76
C HIS A 61 3.52 6.70 20.37
N MET A 62 2.79 5.98 21.23
CA MET A 62 1.42 5.57 20.95
C MET A 62 0.44 6.74 21.00
N VAL A 63 -0.43 6.83 19.99
CA VAL A 63 -1.51 7.80 19.88
C VAL A 63 -2.88 7.13 19.89
N GLN A 64 -3.92 7.91 20.15
CA GLN A 64 -5.31 7.45 20.17
C GLN A 64 -6.01 7.69 18.82
N LYS A 65 -7.09 6.94 18.57
CA LYS A 65 -7.96 7.15 17.42
C LYS A 65 -8.38 8.62 17.28
N GLY A 66 -8.23 9.19 16.10
CA GLY A 66 -8.52 10.58 15.76
C GLY A 66 -7.38 11.58 16.05
N GLN A 67 -6.34 11.16 16.78
CA GLN A 67 -5.21 12.03 17.12
C GLN A 67 -4.33 12.32 15.89
N LYS A 68 -3.91 13.58 15.79
CA LYS A 68 -3.05 14.10 14.72
C LYS A 68 -1.69 14.49 15.29
N THR A 69 -0.62 13.89 14.78
CA THR A 69 0.74 14.06 15.30
C THR A 69 1.67 14.57 14.20
N PRO A 70 2.39 15.69 14.40
CA PRO A 70 3.47 16.10 13.51
C PRO A 70 4.56 15.02 13.43
N LEU A 71 5.08 14.77 12.23
CA LEU A 71 6.22 13.86 12.05
C LEU A 71 7.57 14.57 12.08
N GLU A 72 7.56 15.89 11.93
CA GLU A 72 8.75 16.74 11.95
C GLU A 72 8.89 17.39 13.33
N ASN A 73 9.82 16.89 14.14
CA ASN A 73 10.10 17.46 15.47
C ASN A 73 11.38 18.32 15.51
N SER A 74 12.35 18.07 14.61
CA SER A 74 13.68 18.74 14.65
C SER A 74 14.30 19.03 13.28
N GLY A 75 13.58 18.80 12.17
CA GLY A 75 14.09 18.98 10.81
C GLY A 75 13.12 18.45 9.75
N LYS A 76 13.35 18.82 8.48
CA LYS A 76 12.52 18.38 7.36
C LYS A 76 12.69 16.87 7.15
N LEU A 77 11.58 16.14 7.17
CA LEU A 77 11.58 14.69 7.01
C LEU A 77 11.78 14.34 5.53
N THR A 78 12.81 13.56 5.22
CA THR A 78 13.12 13.16 3.83
C THR A 78 12.41 11.88 3.42
N SER A 79 12.27 10.92 4.34
CA SER A 79 11.55 9.68 4.11
C SER A 79 11.06 9.06 5.41
N ILE A 80 10.13 8.12 5.30
CA ILE A 80 9.61 7.29 6.41
C ILE A 80 9.45 5.84 5.99
N LYS A 81 9.26 4.98 6.98
CA LYS A 81 8.66 3.65 6.82
C LYS A 81 7.40 3.58 7.68
N ALA A 82 6.25 3.37 7.05
CA ALA A 82 5.05 2.92 7.73
C ALA A 82 5.14 1.41 7.88
N CYS A 83 5.34 0.92 9.09
CA CYS A 83 5.42 -0.50 9.40
C CYS A 83 4.10 -0.97 10.02
N LEU A 84 3.52 -2.03 9.47
CA LEU A 84 2.21 -2.53 9.85
C LEU A 84 2.28 -3.99 10.28
N GLY A 85 1.42 -4.34 11.23
CA GLY A 85 1.27 -5.72 11.69
C GLY A 85 -0.13 -5.96 12.25
N TRP A 86 -0.47 -7.24 12.37
CA TRP A 86 -1.73 -7.74 12.91
C TRP A 86 -1.54 -9.20 13.34
N ASN A 87 -2.49 -9.74 14.08
CA ASN A 87 -2.67 -11.15 14.31
C ASN A 87 -4.08 -11.56 13.90
N VAL A 88 -4.28 -12.86 13.69
CA VAL A 88 -5.57 -13.40 13.25
C VAL A 88 -6.05 -14.47 14.23
N LYS A 89 -7.32 -14.36 14.62
CA LYS A 89 -8.05 -15.39 15.38
C LYS A 89 -8.55 -16.49 14.46
N ASN A 90 -8.84 -16.15 13.20
CA ASN A 90 -9.20 -17.09 12.15
C ASN A 90 -8.05 -17.17 11.13
N PRO A 91 -7.36 -18.33 11.00
CA PRO A 91 -6.26 -18.51 10.04
C PRO A 91 -6.64 -18.34 8.57
N ALA A 92 -7.94 -18.34 8.24
CA ALA A 92 -8.41 -18.04 6.89
C ALA A 92 -8.32 -16.54 6.53
N CYS A 93 -8.10 -15.66 7.52
CA CYS A 93 -7.87 -14.24 7.28
C CYS A 93 -6.49 -14.01 6.67
N ASP A 94 -6.50 -13.81 5.37
CA ASP A 94 -5.40 -13.29 4.58
C ASP A 94 -5.57 -11.77 4.49
N VAL A 95 -4.65 -11.01 5.08
CA VAL A 95 -4.79 -9.56 5.24
C VAL A 95 -3.65 -8.90 4.49
N ASP A 96 -3.98 -7.88 3.72
CA ASP A 96 -3.01 -7.13 2.92
C ASP A 96 -3.00 -5.65 3.31
N VAL A 97 -1.82 -5.03 3.23
CA VAL A 97 -1.63 -3.58 3.28
C VAL A 97 -1.71 -2.98 1.88
N SER A 98 -2.25 -1.77 1.84
CA SER A 98 -2.38 -0.98 0.64
C SER A 98 -2.22 0.50 0.96
N ALA A 99 -1.65 1.28 0.04
CA ALA A 99 -1.44 2.71 0.18
C ALA A 99 -2.03 3.48 -1.03
N PHE A 100 -2.92 4.44 -0.78
CA PHE A 100 -3.47 5.32 -1.81
C PHE A 100 -2.83 6.70 -1.72
N LEU A 101 -2.23 7.17 -2.81
CA LEU A 101 -1.57 8.48 -2.89
C LEU A 101 -2.56 9.48 -3.50
N LEU A 102 -3.12 10.32 -2.63
CA LEU A 102 -4.26 11.17 -2.92
C LEU A 102 -3.85 12.64 -3.10
N GLY A 103 -4.51 13.31 -4.02
CA GLY A 103 -4.45 14.76 -4.15
C GLY A 103 -5.37 15.49 -3.18
N SER A 104 -5.45 16.81 -3.31
CA SER A 104 -6.31 17.67 -2.49
C SER A 104 -7.81 17.36 -2.60
N SER A 105 -8.23 16.70 -3.68
CA SER A 105 -9.60 16.21 -3.88
C SER A 105 -9.97 15.01 -3.00
N GLY A 106 -8.99 14.39 -2.32
CA GLY A 106 -9.19 13.12 -1.61
C GLY A 106 -9.32 11.92 -2.54
N LYS A 107 -8.90 12.05 -3.81
CA LYS A 107 -8.83 10.98 -4.81
C LYS A 107 -7.39 10.76 -5.25
N VAL A 108 -7.08 9.56 -5.75
CA VAL A 108 -5.76 9.27 -6.31
C VAL A 108 -5.43 10.26 -7.43
N ILE A 109 -4.16 10.65 -7.53
CA ILE A 109 -3.73 11.59 -8.59
C ILE A 109 -3.60 10.92 -9.97
N GLY A 110 -3.80 9.60 -10.01
CA GLY A 110 -4.00 8.78 -11.20
C GLY A 110 -4.18 7.31 -10.80
N ASP A 111 -4.65 6.45 -11.69
CA ASP A 111 -4.99 5.06 -11.33
C ASP A 111 -3.78 4.25 -10.83
N SER A 112 -2.57 4.56 -11.30
CA SER A 112 -1.33 3.97 -10.81
C SER A 112 -0.83 4.53 -9.47
N TRP A 113 -1.51 5.51 -8.87
CA TRP A 113 -1.11 6.12 -7.59
C TRP A 113 -1.72 5.37 -6.40
N PHE A 114 -1.66 4.06 -6.50
CA PHE A 114 -2.14 3.08 -5.55
C PHE A 114 -1.10 1.95 -5.48
N VAL A 115 -0.53 1.75 -4.30
CA VAL A 115 0.58 0.82 -4.04
C VAL A 115 0.11 -0.32 -3.16
N PHE A 116 0.39 -1.55 -3.60
CA PHE A 116 0.00 -2.80 -2.94
C PHE A 116 0.87 -3.96 -3.47
N TYR A 117 0.68 -5.19 -3.01
CA TYR A 117 1.49 -6.34 -3.44
C TYR A 117 1.53 -6.56 -4.97
N GLY A 118 0.47 -6.20 -5.69
CA GLY A 118 0.37 -6.35 -7.15
C GLY A 118 0.95 -5.18 -7.95
N GLN A 119 1.22 -4.05 -7.30
CA GLN A 119 1.89 -2.88 -7.85
C GLN A 119 2.71 -2.24 -6.73
N THR A 120 3.93 -2.72 -6.59
CA THR A 120 4.74 -2.49 -5.38
C THR A 120 5.37 -1.11 -5.31
N GLU A 121 5.28 -0.30 -6.36
CA GLU A 121 5.87 1.04 -6.42
C GLU A 121 4.92 2.05 -7.06
N SER A 122 4.97 3.30 -6.58
CA SER A 122 4.30 4.43 -7.23
C SER A 122 5.06 4.89 -8.49
N PRO A 123 4.41 5.60 -9.44
CA PRO A 123 5.04 6.01 -10.71
C PRO A 123 6.28 6.91 -10.57
N ASP A 124 6.37 7.65 -9.46
CA ASP A 124 7.51 8.52 -9.12
C ASP A 124 8.57 7.80 -8.27
N HIS A 125 8.38 6.51 -7.97
CA HIS A 125 9.20 5.71 -7.08
C HIS A 125 9.34 6.28 -5.66
N SER A 126 8.44 7.18 -5.24
CA SER A 126 8.45 7.74 -3.91
C SER A 126 7.90 6.75 -2.88
N THR A 127 6.96 5.90 -3.26
CA THR A 127 6.29 4.98 -2.34
C THR A 127 6.50 3.55 -2.78
N VAL A 128 6.95 2.68 -1.86
CA VAL A 128 7.32 1.28 -2.14
C VAL A 128 6.75 0.35 -1.07
N PHE A 129 6.14 -0.75 -1.49
CA PHE A 129 5.65 -1.84 -0.65
C PHE A 129 6.71 -2.93 -0.46
N HIS A 130 6.80 -3.43 0.77
CA HIS A 130 7.70 -4.51 1.18
C HIS A 130 6.92 -5.59 1.95
N ALA A 131 6.92 -6.82 1.44
CA ALA A 131 6.12 -7.94 1.96
C ALA A 131 6.66 -8.61 3.23
N ASP A 132 7.89 -8.31 3.65
CA ASP A 132 8.47 -8.86 4.89
C ASP A 132 9.21 -7.76 5.68
N GLY A 133 8.59 -7.34 6.78
CA GLY A 133 9.14 -6.37 7.72
C GLY A 133 9.88 -6.97 8.91
N GLY A 134 10.12 -8.29 8.93
CA GLY A 134 10.70 -8.98 10.08
C GLY A 134 9.74 -9.02 11.28
N ALA A 135 9.90 -8.07 12.21
CA ALA A 135 9.00 -7.92 13.36
C ALA A 135 7.61 -7.43 12.94
N ASP A 136 7.58 -6.55 11.94
CA ASP A 136 6.35 -6.12 11.27
C ASP A 136 5.96 -7.15 10.19
N ARG A 137 4.70 -7.14 9.76
CA ARG A 137 4.26 -7.99 8.65
C ARG A 137 4.64 -7.35 7.32
N GLU A 138 4.21 -6.11 7.13
CA GLU A 138 4.39 -5.39 5.87
C GLU A 138 4.83 -3.96 6.12
N ILE A 139 5.57 -3.39 5.16
CA ILE A 139 6.09 -2.03 5.25
C ILE A 139 5.75 -1.28 3.97
N ILE A 140 5.32 -0.02 4.12
CA ILE A 140 5.27 0.97 3.05
C ILE A 140 6.32 2.04 3.34
N SER A 141 7.35 2.16 2.50
CA SER A 141 8.30 3.28 2.58
C SER A 141 7.82 4.45 1.73
N VAL A 142 8.02 5.68 2.20
CA VAL A 142 7.71 6.92 1.46
C VAL A 142 8.94 7.83 1.46
N ASP A 143 9.38 8.27 0.29
CA ASP A 143 10.45 9.25 0.07
C ASP A 143 9.83 10.59 -0.39
N PHE A 144 9.72 11.52 0.55
CA PHE A 144 9.14 12.84 0.32
C PHE A 144 9.98 13.72 -0.60
N THR A 145 11.22 13.35 -0.90
CA THR A 145 12.07 14.09 -1.85
C THR A 145 11.74 13.75 -3.30
N ARG A 146 11.11 12.60 -3.54
CA ARG A 146 10.63 12.13 -4.85
C ARG A 146 9.13 12.27 -5.06
N LEU A 147 8.38 12.39 -3.97
CA LEU A 147 6.93 12.44 -3.98
C LEU A 147 6.41 13.58 -4.87
N ASP A 148 5.54 13.24 -5.83
CA ASP A 148 4.90 14.24 -6.69
C ASP A 148 4.16 15.29 -5.85
N PRO A 149 4.38 16.59 -6.13
CA PRO A 149 3.82 17.68 -5.33
C PRO A 149 2.29 17.76 -5.34
N SER A 150 1.63 17.05 -6.27
CA SER A 150 0.18 16.93 -6.31
C SER A 150 -0.37 16.00 -5.22
N VAL A 151 0.47 15.11 -4.66
CA VAL A 151 0.09 14.25 -3.54
C VAL A 151 0.05 15.08 -2.26
N ALA A 152 -1.14 15.19 -1.68
CA ALA A 152 -1.38 15.91 -0.43
C ALA A 152 -1.64 14.96 0.75
N ARG A 153 -1.91 13.67 0.48
CA ARG A 153 -2.27 12.67 1.48
C ARG A 153 -1.89 11.26 1.02
N ILE A 154 -1.46 10.42 1.95
CA ILE A 154 -1.20 8.99 1.72
C ILE A 154 -2.03 8.21 2.73
N VAL A 155 -2.98 7.41 2.27
CA VAL A 155 -3.88 6.63 3.12
C VAL A 155 -3.41 5.19 3.17
N PHE A 156 -3.20 4.65 4.37
CA PHE A 156 -2.87 3.25 4.59
C PHE A 156 -4.13 2.47 4.97
N VAL A 157 -4.36 1.36 4.27
CA VAL A 157 -5.50 0.50 4.53
C VAL A 157 -5.07 -0.94 4.76
N LEU A 158 -5.87 -1.64 5.56
CA LEU A 158 -5.85 -3.09 5.70
C LEU A 158 -7.10 -3.66 5.04
N THR A 159 -6.94 -4.71 4.24
CA THR A 159 -8.06 -5.43 3.60
C THR A 159 -7.93 -6.91 3.87
N ILE A 160 -9.04 -7.60 4.14
CA ILE A 160 -9.05 -9.07 4.15
C ILE A 160 -9.35 -9.55 2.73
N ASN A 161 -8.48 -10.38 2.17
CA ASN A 161 -8.65 -10.97 0.85
C ASN A 161 -9.84 -11.95 0.84
N GLU A 162 -10.66 -11.91 -0.21
CA GLU A 162 -11.88 -12.72 -0.37
C GLU A 162 -12.84 -12.65 0.84
N ALA A 163 -12.89 -11.51 1.53
CA ALA A 163 -13.63 -11.37 2.79
C ALA A 163 -15.13 -11.69 2.64
N PHE A 164 -15.74 -11.28 1.53
CA PHE A 164 -17.16 -11.51 1.29
C PHE A 164 -17.45 -12.97 0.95
N GLU A 165 -16.64 -13.57 0.07
CA GLU A 165 -16.78 -14.95 -0.38
C GLU A 165 -16.57 -15.93 0.79
N LYS A 166 -15.63 -15.64 1.67
CA LYS A 166 -15.27 -16.49 2.82
C LYS A 166 -15.94 -16.07 4.13
N ASN A 167 -16.82 -15.07 4.13
CA ASN A 167 -17.47 -14.50 5.32
C ASN A 167 -16.47 -14.10 6.43
N LEU A 168 -15.33 -13.52 6.04
CA LEU A 168 -14.28 -13.05 6.94
C LEU A 168 -14.51 -11.58 7.29
N ASN A 169 -14.05 -11.16 8.47
CA ASN A 169 -14.24 -9.79 8.94
C ASN A 169 -13.18 -9.41 9.98
N PHE A 170 -13.08 -8.12 10.28
CA PHE A 170 -12.11 -7.57 11.23
C PHE A 170 -12.35 -8.06 12.67
N GLY A 171 -13.54 -8.54 13.03
CA GLY A 171 -13.77 -9.24 14.30
C GLY A 171 -12.90 -10.49 14.48
N MET A 172 -12.36 -11.04 13.38
CA MET A 172 -11.46 -12.19 13.35
C MET A 172 -9.97 -11.80 13.40
N LEU A 173 -9.66 -10.50 13.48
CA LEU A 173 -8.30 -9.98 13.68
C LEU A 173 -8.10 -9.57 15.14
N GLU A 174 -6.84 -9.36 15.50
CA GLU A 174 -6.41 -8.69 16.72
C GLU A 174 -5.04 -8.06 16.52
N ASP A 175 -4.62 -7.23 17.47
CA ASP A 175 -3.29 -6.62 17.49
C ASP A 175 -2.88 -5.92 16.18
N ALA A 176 -3.84 -5.38 15.44
CA ALA A 176 -3.57 -4.57 14.27
C ALA A 176 -2.96 -3.23 14.69
N TYR A 177 -1.84 -2.85 14.07
CA TYR A 177 -1.13 -1.62 14.37
C TYR A 177 -0.44 -1.04 13.13
N ILE A 178 -0.12 0.25 13.23
CA ILE A 178 0.78 0.97 12.33
C ILE A 178 1.77 1.77 13.17
N ARG A 179 3.04 1.78 12.79
CA ARG A 179 4.07 2.65 13.35
C ARG A 179 4.86 3.33 12.26
N ILE A 180 5.09 4.62 12.39
CA ILE A 180 5.86 5.42 11.45
C ILE A 180 7.27 5.54 11.99
N MET A 181 8.24 5.04 11.23
CA MET A 181 9.66 5.07 11.56
C MET A 181 10.36 6.10 10.67
N ASP A 182 11.34 6.80 11.24
CA ASP A 182 12.27 7.64 10.48
C ASP A 182 13.34 6.79 9.77
N PRO A 183 14.20 7.40 8.93
CA PRO A 183 15.25 6.67 8.21
C PRO A 183 16.35 6.09 9.12
N ALA A 184 16.50 6.63 10.34
CA ALA A 184 17.44 6.13 11.34
C ALA A 184 16.88 4.91 12.13
N GLY A 185 15.62 4.55 11.91
CA GLY A 185 14.94 3.47 12.62
C GLY A 185 14.33 3.88 13.95
N THR A 186 14.15 5.18 14.19
CA THR A 186 13.45 5.73 15.36
C THR A 186 11.96 5.77 15.11
N GLU A 187 11.14 5.30 16.05
CA GLU A 187 9.69 5.45 15.95
C GLU A 187 9.28 6.90 16.17
N LEU A 188 8.56 7.48 15.22
CA LEU A 188 8.00 8.83 15.29
C LEU A 188 6.61 8.85 15.95
N VAL A 189 5.77 7.87 15.59
CA VAL A 189 4.41 7.71 16.11
C VAL A 189 3.92 6.28 15.87
N SER A 190 3.08 5.76 16.76
CA SER A 190 2.42 4.47 16.59
C SER A 190 0.94 4.53 16.96
N PHE A 191 0.14 3.70 16.32
CA PHE A 191 -1.28 3.53 16.60
C PHE A 191 -1.61 2.04 16.58
N LYS A 192 -2.22 1.56 17.67
CA LYS A 192 -2.77 0.21 17.77
C LYS A 192 -4.29 0.29 17.79
N MET A 193 -4.93 -0.56 17.01
CA MET A 193 -6.38 -0.70 17.02
C MET A 193 -6.85 -1.50 18.24
N ASP A 194 -7.88 -0.97 18.89
CA ASP A 194 -8.63 -1.57 20.00
C ASP A 194 -10.03 -2.04 19.58
N GLU A 195 -10.57 -1.47 18.50
CA GLU A 195 -11.91 -1.75 17.98
C GLU A 195 -11.90 -2.69 16.77
N TYR A 196 -12.63 -3.81 16.88
CA TYR A 196 -12.79 -4.83 15.83
C TYR A 196 -14.27 -5.20 15.69
N TYR A 197 -14.77 -5.26 14.44
CA TYR A 197 -16.20 -5.40 14.18
C TYR A 197 -16.50 -6.50 13.14
N THR A 198 -17.62 -7.18 13.33
CA THR A 198 -18.06 -8.28 12.45
C THR A 198 -18.62 -7.81 11.11
N ASN A 199 -19.01 -6.54 11.01
CA ASN A 199 -19.52 -5.90 9.79
C ASN A 199 -18.44 -5.11 9.02
N VAL A 200 -17.17 -5.26 9.37
CA VAL A 200 -16.05 -4.55 8.75
C VAL A 200 -15.16 -5.55 8.02
N THR A 201 -14.84 -5.27 6.75
CA THR A 201 -14.01 -6.12 5.88
C THR A 201 -12.74 -5.41 5.40
N SER A 202 -12.67 -4.09 5.56
CA SER A 202 -11.48 -3.29 5.34
C SER A 202 -11.40 -2.11 6.32
N MET A 203 -10.20 -1.60 6.54
CA MET A 203 -9.90 -0.62 7.59
C MET A 203 -8.91 0.43 7.09
N MET A 204 -9.29 1.70 7.18
CA MET A 204 -8.33 2.80 7.10
C MET A 204 -7.64 2.93 8.46
N ILE A 205 -6.42 2.40 8.60
CA ILE A 205 -5.73 2.38 9.88
C ILE A 205 -5.12 3.75 10.22
N GLY A 206 -4.60 4.46 9.22
CA GLY A 206 -4.07 5.82 9.38
C GLY A 206 -3.72 6.47 8.05
N GLU A 207 -3.41 7.76 8.11
CA GLU A 207 -2.99 8.53 6.93
C GLU A 207 -1.83 9.48 7.27
N LEU A 208 -1.02 9.76 6.27
CA LEU A 208 -0.14 10.91 6.21
C LEU A 208 -0.88 12.02 5.47
N TYR A 209 -0.80 13.26 5.95
CA TYR A 209 -1.34 14.40 5.22
C TYR A 209 -0.44 15.63 5.38
N LEU A 210 -0.33 16.40 4.31
CA LEU A 210 0.43 17.64 4.29
C LEU A 210 -0.43 18.76 4.86
N HIS A 211 0.08 19.46 5.87
CA HIS A 211 -0.60 20.58 6.51
C HIS A 211 0.37 21.71 6.82
N ASN A 212 0.15 22.88 6.22
CA ASN A 212 1.02 24.06 6.33
C ASN A 212 2.50 23.73 6.02
N GLY A 213 2.74 22.91 4.99
CA GLY A 213 4.08 22.55 4.54
C GLY A 213 4.78 21.45 5.35
N ALA A 214 4.14 20.91 6.38
CA ALA A 214 4.67 19.82 7.20
C ALA A 214 3.79 18.57 7.12
N TRP A 215 4.42 17.39 7.08
CA TRP A 215 3.70 16.11 7.10
C TRP A 215 3.26 15.75 8.52
N LYS A 216 2.01 15.32 8.62
CA LYS A 216 1.40 14.84 9.87
C LYS A 216 0.84 13.45 9.67
N PHE A 217 0.88 12.66 10.74
CA PHE A 217 0.13 11.42 10.84
C PHE A 217 -1.22 11.66 11.52
N ASN A 218 -2.26 10.98 11.06
CA ASN A 218 -3.57 10.94 11.68
C ASN A 218 -3.95 9.48 11.92
N ALA A 219 -4.15 9.09 13.18
CA ALA A 219 -4.63 7.77 13.56
C ALA A 219 -6.13 7.69 13.28
N ILE A 220 -6.58 6.76 12.43
CA ILE A 220 -7.97 6.77 11.94
C ILE A 220 -8.80 5.61 12.48
N GLY A 221 -8.39 4.36 12.22
CA GLY A 221 -9.14 3.18 12.69
C GLY A 221 -10.61 3.16 12.25
N ASN A 222 -10.92 3.61 11.04
CA ASN A 222 -12.29 3.60 10.51
C ASN A 222 -12.48 2.44 9.54
N GLY A 223 -13.36 1.52 9.92
CA GLY A 223 -13.69 0.31 9.16
C GLY A 223 -14.88 0.50 8.23
N VAL A 224 -14.89 -0.21 7.11
CA VAL A 224 -16.02 -0.26 6.18
C VAL A 224 -16.30 -1.69 5.69
N ALA A 225 -17.55 -1.93 5.29
CA ALA A 225 -17.97 -3.15 4.58
C ALA A 225 -17.67 -3.03 3.08
N LYS A 226 -16.39 -2.89 2.73
CA LYS A 226 -15.91 -2.86 1.34
C LYS A 226 -14.67 -3.74 1.23
N ASP A 227 -14.50 -4.38 0.09
CA ASP A 227 -13.27 -5.04 -0.32
C ASP A 227 -12.30 -4.03 -0.94
N LEU A 228 -11.18 -4.52 -1.47
CA LEU A 228 -10.18 -3.67 -2.12
C LEU A 228 -10.77 -2.92 -3.32
N ALA A 229 -11.60 -3.57 -4.15
CA ALA A 229 -12.26 -2.93 -5.29
C ALA A 229 -13.20 -1.79 -4.85
N GLY A 230 -13.93 -1.98 -3.75
CA GLY A 230 -14.74 -0.94 -3.13
C GLY A 230 -13.92 0.24 -2.60
N LEU A 231 -12.72 -0.01 -2.06
CA LEU A 231 -11.79 1.05 -1.66
C LEU A 231 -11.17 1.77 -2.86
N CYS A 232 -10.81 1.06 -3.93
CA CYS A 232 -10.38 1.65 -5.20
C CYS A 232 -11.42 2.64 -5.71
N SER A 233 -12.70 2.24 -5.74
CA SER A 233 -13.80 3.14 -6.11
C SER A 233 -13.94 4.33 -5.15
N LEU A 234 -13.79 4.08 -3.84
CA LEU A 234 -13.84 5.14 -2.82
C LEU A 234 -12.76 6.20 -3.01
N TYR A 235 -11.53 5.80 -3.38
CA TYR A 235 -10.41 6.71 -3.63
C TYR A 235 -10.25 7.12 -5.09
N GLY A 236 -11.16 6.70 -5.97
CA GLY A 236 -11.21 7.16 -7.37
C GLY A 236 -10.21 6.49 -8.30
N VAL A 237 -9.69 5.32 -7.94
CA VAL A 237 -9.02 4.44 -8.90
C VAL A 237 -10.08 3.94 -9.87
N GLN A 238 -9.90 4.22 -11.16
CA GLN A 238 -10.83 3.75 -12.17
C GLN A 238 -10.65 2.25 -12.39
N VAL A 239 -11.66 1.54 -11.94
CA VAL A 239 -11.82 0.13 -12.22
C VAL A 239 -12.67 0.01 -13.52
N ILE A 240 -12.05 0.31 -14.69
CA ILE A 240 -12.49 -0.04 -16.08
C ILE A 240 -12.17 -1.47 -16.57
#